data_AF-A0A0Q8R0N7-F1
#
_entry.id   AF-A0A0Q8R0N7-F1
#
_cell.length_a   1.000
_cell.length_b   1.000
_cell.length_c   1.000
_cell.angle_alpha   90.00
_cell.angle_beta   90.00
_cell.angle_gamma   90.00
#
_symmetry.space_group_name_H-M   'P 1'
#
loop_
_entity.id
_entity.type
_entity.pdbx_description
1 polymer ?
#
loop_
_entity_poly.entity_id
_entity_poly.type
_entity_poly.pdbx_seq_one_letter_code
_entity_poly.pdbx_strand_id
1 'polypeptide(L)'
;MRRSNCFAFVFAAMLSAAAQAQVQPGQWEATVIVQSIDMPGAPPQVAAMMKGKTTRQSYCITPEQAAKGPQEMLKQNPSCHFTKYSMTGGVISTAMTCAQNGGTMTAQASGKYTPTSFNVTSTAVMSGKMSMRMTSASTGRRLGPCTGE
;
A
#
# COMPACT_ATOMS: atom_id res chain seq x y z
N MET A 1 49.65 -44.55 -16.25
CA MET A 1 49.14 -44.01 -14.97
C MET A 1 48.85 -42.53 -15.13
N ARG A 2 47.61 -42.10 -14.79
CA ARG A 2 47.17 -40.74 -14.44
C ARG A 2 47.22 -39.64 -15.53
N ARG A 3 46.23 -38.76 -15.67
CA ARG A 3 44.88 -38.64 -15.09
C ARG A 3 44.12 -37.55 -15.89
N SER A 4 42.88 -37.88 -16.20
CA SER A 4 41.73 -37.09 -16.66
C SER A 4 41.76 -35.56 -16.55
N ASN A 5 41.28 -34.94 -17.64
CA ASN A 5 40.57 -33.66 -17.70
C ASN A 5 39.83 -33.31 -16.40
N CYS A 6 40.15 -32.17 -15.80
CA CYS A 6 39.22 -31.48 -14.91
C CYS A 6 38.51 -30.38 -15.69
N PHE A 7 37.24 -30.65 -15.95
CA PHE A 7 36.24 -29.72 -16.42
C PHE A 7 36.20 -28.45 -15.56
N ALA A 8 36.04 -27.33 -16.23
CA ALA A 8 35.76 -26.03 -15.68
C ALA A 8 34.46 -26.04 -14.83
N PHE A 9 34.51 -25.40 -13.66
CA PHE A 9 33.33 -24.88 -12.98
C PHE A 9 33.58 -23.42 -12.64
N VAL A 10 33.30 -22.55 -13.60
CA VAL A 10 33.06 -21.13 -13.31
C VAL A 10 31.67 -21.06 -12.71
N PHE A 11 31.58 -20.99 -11.38
CA PHE A 11 30.35 -20.61 -10.70
C PHE A 11 30.05 -19.15 -11.04
N ALA A 12 29.28 -18.93 -12.09
CA ALA A 12 28.64 -17.65 -12.35
C ALA A 12 27.63 -17.43 -11.20
N ALA A 13 28.01 -16.61 -10.23
CA ALA A 13 27.10 -16.09 -9.23
C ALA A 13 26.00 -15.31 -9.97
N MET A 14 24.83 -15.92 -10.09
CA MET A 14 23.62 -15.22 -10.51
C MET A 14 23.30 -14.21 -9.41
N LEU A 15 23.80 -12.99 -9.55
CA LEU A 15 23.26 -11.82 -8.88
C LEU A 15 21.85 -11.62 -9.46
N SER A 16 20.87 -12.28 -8.85
CA SER A 16 19.48 -11.89 -9.02
C SER A 16 19.36 -10.45 -8.50
N ALA A 17 19.47 -9.49 -9.41
CA ALA A 17 19.01 -8.14 -9.21
C ALA A 17 17.47 -8.17 -9.12
N ALA A 18 16.95 -8.81 -8.08
CA ALA A 18 15.65 -8.46 -7.57
C ALA A 18 15.82 -7.03 -7.09
N ALA A 19 15.26 -6.06 -7.82
CA ALA A 19 14.90 -4.80 -7.22
C ALA A 19 14.29 -5.16 -5.86
N GLN A 20 14.96 -4.80 -4.77
CA GLN A 20 14.54 -5.21 -3.43
C GLN A 20 13.15 -4.64 -3.23
N ALA A 21 12.14 -5.50 -3.43
CA ALA A 21 10.75 -5.11 -3.35
C ALA A 21 10.56 -4.42 -2.00
N GLN A 22 9.89 -3.27 -2.01
CA GLN A 22 9.68 -2.46 -0.81
C GLN A 22 8.94 -3.26 0.28
N VAL A 23 8.15 -4.24 -0.14
CA VAL A 23 7.44 -5.21 0.68
C VAL A 23 7.64 -6.62 0.13
N GLN A 24 7.57 -7.64 0.98
CA GLN A 24 7.66 -9.04 0.56
C GLN A 24 6.33 -9.54 -0.02
N PRO A 25 6.38 -10.37 -1.08
CA PRO A 25 5.20 -11.06 -1.58
C PRO A 25 4.68 -12.08 -0.56
N GLY A 26 3.37 -12.34 -0.60
CA GLY A 26 2.70 -13.27 0.30
C GLY A 26 1.30 -12.81 0.70
N GLN A 27 0.69 -13.54 1.63
CA GLN A 27 -0.57 -13.16 2.24
C GLN A 27 -0.34 -12.02 3.23
N TRP A 28 -1.15 -10.99 3.14
CA TRP A 28 -1.15 -9.85 4.04
C TRP A 28 -2.49 -9.67 4.71
N GLU A 29 -2.45 -9.12 5.91
CA GLU A 29 -3.61 -8.62 6.62
C GLU A 29 -3.38 -7.15 6.95
N ALA A 30 -4.35 -6.31 6.58
CA ALA A 30 -4.39 -4.90 6.92
C ALA A 30 -5.58 -4.61 7.83
N THR A 31 -5.36 -3.75 8.80
CA THR A 31 -6.38 -3.20 9.69
C THR A 31 -6.40 -1.69 9.51
N VAL A 32 -7.58 -1.13 9.26
CA VAL A 32 -7.81 0.31 9.11
C VAL A 32 -8.77 0.75 10.20
N ILE A 33 -8.43 1.83 10.90
CA ILE A 33 -9.22 2.43 11.97
C ILE A 33 -9.51 3.87 11.59
N VAL A 34 -10.79 4.25 11.54
CA VAL A 34 -11.19 5.65 11.34
C VAL A 34 -10.94 6.42 12.63
N GLN A 35 -10.01 7.36 12.61
CA GLN A 35 -9.65 8.16 13.78
C GLN A 35 -10.54 9.40 13.92
N SER A 36 -10.81 10.05 12.79
CA SER A 36 -11.69 11.21 12.71
C SER A 36 -12.42 11.23 11.37
N ILE A 37 -13.62 11.79 11.41
CA ILE A 37 -14.44 12.04 10.23
C ILE A 37 -15.22 13.32 10.47
N ASP A 38 -15.24 14.17 9.45
CA ASP A 38 -16.00 15.40 9.38
C ASP A 38 -16.79 15.40 8.07
N MET A 39 -18.10 15.58 8.16
CA MET A 39 -19.01 15.54 7.02
C MET A 39 -20.02 16.69 7.17
N PRO A 40 -19.67 17.89 6.69
CA PRO A 40 -20.59 19.01 6.69
C PRO A 40 -21.92 18.66 6.00
N GLY A 41 -23.04 18.97 6.66
CA GLY A 41 -24.39 18.67 6.14
C GLY A 41 -24.92 17.26 6.46
N ALA A 42 -24.10 16.36 7.03
CA ALA A 42 -24.57 15.07 7.50
C ALA A 42 -25.05 15.15 8.97
N PRO A 43 -26.03 14.32 9.39
CA PRO A 43 -26.39 14.21 10.80
C PRO A 43 -25.19 13.77 11.65
N PRO A 44 -24.95 14.38 12.83
CA PRO A 44 -23.80 14.04 13.70
C PRO A 44 -23.70 12.55 14.06
N GLN A 45 -24.84 11.88 14.10
CA GLN A 45 -24.99 10.44 14.34
C GLN A 45 -24.17 9.61 13.34
N VAL A 46 -24.13 10.04 12.08
CA VAL A 46 -23.42 9.33 11.00
C VAL A 46 -21.91 9.40 11.21
N ALA A 47 -21.38 10.58 11.55
CA ALA A 47 -19.97 10.75 11.87
C ALA A 47 -19.58 9.95 13.12
N ALA A 48 -20.44 9.95 14.14
CA ALA A 48 -20.22 9.19 15.38
C ALA A 48 -20.18 7.67 15.14
N MET A 49 -21.07 7.13 14.29
CA MET A 49 -21.05 5.70 13.93
C MET A 49 -19.79 5.27 13.17
N MET A 50 -19.21 6.19 12.39
CA MET A 50 -18.02 5.89 11.58
C MET A 50 -16.72 6.04 12.37
N LYS A 51 -16.67 6.94 13.35
CA LYS A 51 -15.49 7.14 14.19
C LYS A 51 -15.19 5.87 15.00
N GLY A 52 -13.92 5.46 15.01
CA GLY A 52 -13.47 4.24 15.69
C GLY A 52 -13.81 2.94 14.94
N LYS A 53 -14.55 3.01 13.83
CA LYS A 53 -14.83 1.84 13.01
C LYS A 53 -13.52 1.24 12.54
N THR A 54 -13.38 -0.05 12.82
CA THR A 54 -12.23 -0.86 12.45
C THR A 54 -12.62 -1.78 11.31
N THR A 55 -11.82 -1.85 10.26
CA THR A 55 -12.01 -2.77 9.14
C THR A 55 -10.74 -3.55 8.94
N ARG A 56 -10.88 -4.87 8.82
CA ARG A 56 -9.78 -5.79 8.58
C ARG A 56 -9.98 -6.42 7.21
N GLN A 57 -8.91 -6.46 6.43
CA GLN A 57 -8.91 -7.03 5.09
C GLN A 57 -7.67 -7.89 4.91
N SER A 58 -7.82 -9.01 4.23
CA SER A 58 -6.74 -9.89 3.86
C SER A 58 -6.61 -9.93 2.34
N TYR A 59 -5.38 -9.87 1.84
CA TYR A 59 -5.11 -9.86 0.41
C TYR A 59 -3.74 -10.48 0.12
N CYS A 60 -3.61 -11.11 -1.04
CA CYS A 60 -2.34 -11.64 -1.53
C CYS A 60 -1.60 -10.56 -2.33
N ILE A 61 -0.30 -10.40 -2.05
CA ILE A 61 0.63 -9.63 -2.87
C ILE A 61 1.50 -10.61 -3.66
N THR A 62 1.38 -10.60 -4.98
CA THR A 62 2.22 -11.42 -5.86
C THR A 62 3.64 -10.84 -5.96
N PRO A 63 4.65 -11.65 -6.35
CA PRO A 63 6.01 -11.15 -6.59
C PRO A 63 6.06 -9.98 -7.59
N GLU A 64 5.23 -10.03 -8.63
CA GLU A 64 5.12 -8.98 -9.63
C GLU A 64 4.55 -7.68 -9.05
N GLN A 65 3.52 -7.77 -8.22
CA GLN A 65 2.96 -6.62 -7.51
C GLN A 65 3.96 -6.02 -6.52
N ALA A 66 4.68 -6.87 -5.77
CA ALA A 66 5.72 -6.44 -4.84
C ALA A 66 6.87 -5.71 -5.55
N ALA A 67 7.28 -6.21 -6.74
CA ALA A 67 8.33 -5.60 -7.55
C ALA A 67 7.91 -4.25 -8.15
N LYS A 68 6.64 -4.11 -8.55
CA LYS A 68 6.08 -2.87 -9.10
C LYS A 68 5.78 -1.82 -8.02
N GLY A 69 5.51 -2.25 -6.79
CA GLY A 69 5.14 -1.40 -5.67
C GLY A 69 3.69 -0.87 -5.75
N PRO A 70 3.15 -0.30 -4.67
CA PRO A 70 1.75 0.12 -4.60
C PRO A 70 1.38 1.26 -5.56
N GLN A 71 2.36 2.02 -6.07
CA GLN A 71 2.11 3.04 -7.09
C GLN A 71 1.46 2.48 -8.34
N GLU A 72 1.94 1.33 -8.84
CA GLU A 72 1.43 0.76 -10.09
C GLU A 72 0.02 0.18 -9.93
N MET A 73 -0.33 -0.32 -8.74
CA MET A 73 -1.70 -0.73 -8.43
C MET A 73 -2.66 0.46 -8.46
N LEU A 74 -2.25 1.59 -7.87
CA LEU A 74 -3.09 2.78 -7.78
C LEU A 74 -3.19 3.56 -9.10
N LYS A 75 -2.17 3.47 -9.96
CA LYS A 75 -2.20 3.99 -11.34
C LYS A 75 -3.24 3.31 -12.25
N GLN A 76 -3.78 2.15 -11.86
CA GLN A 76 -4.83 1.47 -12.64
C GLN A 76 -6.16 2.24 -12.62
N ASN A 77 -6.33 3.23 -11.74
CA ASN A 77 -7.47 4.14 -11.78
C ASN A 77 -7.10 5.40 -12.59
N PRO A 78 -7.60 5.56 -13.84
CA PRO A 78 -7.24 6.69 -14.70
C PRO A 78 -7.70 8.04 -14.16
N SER A 79 -8.64 8.05 -13.21
CA SER A 79 -9.13 9.27 -12.59
C SER A 79 -8.23 9.75 -11.43
N CYS A 80 -7.24 8.97 -11.02
CA CYS A 80 -6.33 9.28 -9.92
C CYS A 80 -4.92 9.64 -10.40
N HIS A 81 -4.43 10.80 -9.99
CA HIS A 81 -3.09 11.30 -10.29
C HIS A 81 -2.28 11.44 -9.00
N PHE A 82 -1.07 10.88 -8.99
CA PHE A 82 -0.12 11.08 -7.90
C PHE A 82 0.58 12.43 -8.04
N THR A 83 0.53 13.24 -6.99
CA THR A 83 1.34 14.47 -6.87
C THR A 83 2.62 14.21 -6.09
N LYS A 84 2.63 13.17 -5.24
CA LYS A 84 3.82 12.72 -4.51
C LYS A 84 3.78 11.21 -4.31
N TYR A 85 4.90 10.55 -4.54
CA TYR A 85 5.11 9.16 -4.13
C TYR A 85 6.56 8.96 -3.70
N SER A 86 6.74 8.48 -2.47
CA SER A 86 8.04 8.15 -1.92
C SER A 86 7.88 6.94 -1.00
N MET A 87 8.68 5.91 -1.24
CA MET A 87 8.81 4.72 -0.41
C MET A 87 10.28 4.32 -0.38
N THR A 88 11.04 4.97 0.50
CA THR A 88 12.49 4.79 0.61
C THR A 88 12.89 4.76 2.08
N GLY A 89 13.92 3.97 2.41
CA GLY A 89 14.46 3.90 3.77
C GLY A 89 13.45 3.48 4.85
N GLY A 90 12.41 2.72 4.48
CA GLY A 90 11.35 2.31 5.42
C GLY A 90 10.33 3.39 5.76
N VAL A 91 10.30 4.49 4.99
CA VAL A 91 9.31 5.57 5.14
C VAL A 91 8.47 5.68 3.87
N ILE A 92 7.14 5.73 4.06
CA ILE A 92 6.19 5.99 2.99
C ILE A 92 5.65 7.41 3.11
N SER A 93 5.57 8.13 1.99
CA SER A 93 4.88 9.42 1.87
C SER A 93 4.24 9.52 0.49
N THR A 94 2.92 9.58 0.44
CA THR A 94 2.15 9.68 -0.79
C THR A 94 1.17 10.84 -0.75
N ALA A 95 0.89 11.41 -1.91
CA ALA A 95 -0.18 12.35 -2.14
C ALA A 95 -0.79 12.08 -3.51
N MET A 96 -2.10 11.99 -3.58
CA MET A 96 -2.85 11.76 -4.81
C MET A 96 -4.13 12.59 -4.86
N THR A 97 -4.57 12.86 -6.07
CA THR A 97 -5.81 13.56 -6.38
C THR A 97 -6.59 12.71 -7.36
N CYS A 98 -7.82 12.36 -7.02
CA CYS A 98 -8.76 11.63 -7.86
C CYS A 98 -9.93 12.53 -8.26
N ALA A 99 -10.23 12.56 -9.56
CA ALA A 99 -11.48 13.14 -10.05
C ALA A 99 -12.63 12.15 -9.81
N GLN A 100 -13.75 12.61 -9.23
CA GLN A 100 -14.89 11.74 -8.94
C GLN A 100 -16.21 12.52 -9.05
N ASN A 101 -17.15 12.03 -9.87
CA ASN A 101 -18.54 12.51 -10.06
C ASN A 101 -18.90 13.89 -9.46
N GLY A 102 -18.46 14.97 -10.13
CA GLY A 102 -18.79 16.35 -9.76
C GLY A 102 -17.99 16.93 -8.59
N GLY A 103 -16.89 16.29 -8.21
CA GLY A 103 -16.01 16.69 -7.12
C GLY A 103 -14.58 16.17 -7.28
N THR A 104 -13.78 16.34 -6.24
CA THR A 104 -12.38 15.91 -6.21
C THR A 104 -12.08 15.26 -4.87
N MET A 105 -11.39 14.12 -4.90
CA MET A 105 -10.83 13.49 -3.71
C MET A 105 -9.33 13.74 -3.68
N THR A 106 -8.82 14.35 -2.62
CA THR A 106 -7.38 14.40 -2.33
C THR A 106 -7.09 13.45 -1.19
N ALA A 107 -6.01 12.70 -1.30
CA ALA A 107 -5.57 11.78 -0.25
C ALA A 107 -4.07 11.92 -0.05
N GLN A 108 -3.66 11.95 1.21
CA GLN A 108 -2.26 11.97 1.63
C GLN A 108 -2.05 10.86 2.64
N ALA A 109 -0.93 10.16 2.52
CA ALA A 109 -0.55 9.13 3.49
C ALA A 109 0.91 9.27 3.88
N SER A 110 1.23 8.98 5.13
CA SER A 110 2.60 8.92 5.60
C SER A 110 2.77 7.92 6.73
N GLY A 111 3.95 7.32 6.83
CA GLY A 111 4.22 6.35 7.87
C GLY A 111 5.50 5.56 7.66
N LYS A 112 5.58 4.43 8.36
CA LYS A 112 6.71 3.51 8.29
C LYS A 112 6.30 2.19 7.67
N TYR A 113 7.23 1.57 6.97
CA TYR A 113 7.09 0.22 6.45
C TYR A 113 8.37 -0.58 6.64
N THR A 114 8.21 -1.88 6.72
CA THR A 114 9.28 -2.88 6.65
C THR A 114 8.92 -3.85 5.53
N PRO A 115 9.81 -4.79 5.17
CA PRO A 115 9.48 -5.82 4.20
C PRO A 115 8.24 -6.66 4.59
N THR A 116 7.84 -6.70 5.86
CA THR A 116 6.74 -7.57 6.34
C THR A 116 5.69 -6.85 7.20
N SER A 117 5.75 -5.52 7.33
CA SER A 117 4.77 -4.74 8.07
C SER A 117 4.67 -3.29 7.59
N PHE A 118 3.57 -2.63 7.93
CA PHE A 118 3.44 -1.17 7.78
C PHE A 118 2.58 -0.57 8.88
N ASN A 119 2.82 0.72 9.15
CA ASN A 119 1.98 1.58 9.97
C ASN A 119 1.92 2.95 9.32
N VAL A 120 0.73 3.33 8.85
CA VAL A 120 0.50 4.50 8.00
C VAL A 120 -0.70 5.27 8.51
N THR A 121 -0.58 6.59 8.57
CA THR A 121 -1.72 7.48 8.76
C THR A 121 -2.08 8.12 7.44
N SER A 122 -3.37 8.13 7.12
CA SER A 122 -3.91 8.67 5.89
C SER A 122 -4.95 9.74 6.19
N THR A 123 -4.95 10.81 5.41
CA THR A 123 -6.01 11.82 5.40
C THR A 123 -6.60 11.90 4.00
N ALA A 124 -7.93 11.82 3.91
CA ALA A 124 -8.68 11.99 2.67
C ALA A 124 -9.62 13.18 2.81
N VAL A 125 -9.69 14.01 1.78
CA VAL A 125 -10.61 15.13 1.66
C VAL A 125 -11.35 15.01 0.34
N MET A 126 -12.67 14.85 0.41
CA MET A 126 -13.58 14.83 -0.71
C MET A 126 -14.31 16.17 -0.78
N SER A 127 -14.30 16.79 -1.96
CA SER A 127 -15.07 17.99 -2.30
C SER A 127 -16.22 17.65 -3.26
N GLY A 128 -17.17 18.56 -3.42
CA GLY A 128 -18.35 18.39 -4.27
C GLY A 128 -19.65 18.35 -3.47
N LYS A 129 -20.69 17.69 -3.99
CA LYS A 129 -22.02 17.62 -3.36
C LYS A 129 -22.02 17.00 -1.96
N MET A 130 -21.04 16.13 -1.69
CA MET A 130 -20.84 15.49 -0.39
C MET A 130 -19.41 15.77 0.07
N SER A 131 -19.21 16.89 0.78
CA SER A 131 -17.90 17.19 1.35
C SER A 131 -17.60 16.27 2.55
N MET A 132 -16.40 15.71 2.59
CA MET A 132 -15.96 14.85 3.68
C MET A 132 -14.47 15.02 3.94
N ARG A 133 -14.06 15.06 5.20
CA ARG A 133 -12.68 14.91 5.62
C ARG A 133 -12.58 13.71 6.55
N MET A 134 -11.64 12.82 6.30
CA MET A 134 -11.44 11.61 7.09
C MET A 134 -9.95 11.41 7.36
N THR A 135 -9.61 11.08 8.60
CA THR A 135 -8.28 10.59 8.97
C THR A 135 -8.40 9.15 9.46
N SER A 136 -7.51 8.28 8.97
CA SER A 136 -7.46 6.87 9.34
C SER A 136 -6.05 6.42 9.65
N ALA A 137 -5.93 5.51 10.62
CA ALA A 137 -4.70 4.78 10.89
C ALA A 137 -4.81 3.39 10.25
N SER A 138 -3.75 2.97 9.56
CA SER A 138 -3.68 1.69 8.88
C SER A 138 -2.43 0.94 9.33
N THR A 139 -2.61 -0.29 9.77
CA THR A 139 -1.51 -1.21 10.09
C THR A 139 -1.63 -2.45 9.24
N GLY A 140 -0.51 -3.03 8.82
CA GLY A 140 -0.54 -4.32 8.14
C GLY A 140 0.65 -5.20 8.47
N ARG A 141 0.45 -6.49 8.29
CA ARG A 141 1.45 -7.53 8.54
C ARG A 141 1.35 -8.64 7.50
N ARG A 142 2.50 -9.17 7.11
CA ARG A 142 2.59 -10.39 6.29
C ARG A 142 2.28 -11.61 7.16
N LEU A 143 1.37 -12.45 6.69
CA LEU A 143 0.94 -13.68 7.34
C LEU A 143 1.74 -14.91 6.86
N GLY A 144 2.36 -14.84 5.69
CA GLY A 144 3.08 -15.96 5.10
C GLY A 144 3.00 -15.96 3.58
N PRO A 145 3.25 -17.11 2.93
CA PRO A 145 2.93 -17.31 1.52
C PRO A 145 1.44 -17.06 1.23
N CYS A 146 1.09 -16.74 -0.02
CA CYS A 146 -0.32 -16.69 -0.40
C CYS A 146 -0.93 -18.09 -0.27
N THR A 147 -2.06 -18.17 0.41
CA THR A 147 -2.91 -19.35 0.39
C THR A 147 -3.65 -19.31 -0.94
N GLY A 148 -3.22 -20.13 -1.91
CA GLY A 148 -3.84 -20.14 -3.24
C GLY A 148 -5.34 -20.34 -3.14
N GLU A 149 -6.09 -19.47 -3.82
CA GLU A 149 -7.34 -19.88 -4.46
C GLU A 149 -7.01 -20.39 -5.86
#